data_AF-A0A494XEE4-F1
#
_entry.id   AF-A0A494XEE4-F1
#
_cell.length_a   1.000
_cell.length_b   1.000
_cell.length_c   1.000
_cell.angle_alpha   90.00
_cell.angle_beta   90.00
_cell.angle_gamma   90.00
#
_symmetry.space_group_name_H-M   'P 1'
#
loop_
_entity.id
_entity.type
_entity.pdbx_description
1 polymer ?
#
loop_
_entity_poly.entity_id
_entity_poly.type
_entity_poly.pdbx_seq_one_letter_code
_entity_poly.pdbx_strand_id
1 'polypeptide(L)'
;MDTWDSQEAIQEVNLSYLILAQHMLRSDRPIGMFRLGLSAQLADLLSSLSPAQSIKLAASDELLCGFRFNDAAMLSALAEPARDVDVTRTHAALLLAGQPAEQFA
;
A
#
# COMPACT_ATOMS: atom_id res chain seq x y z
N MET A 1 -15.42 21.04 6.25
CA MET A 1 -15.19 19.63 5.94
C MET A 1 -15.42 18.93 7.25
N ASP A 2 -16.58 18.28 7.38
CA ASP A 2 -17.04 17.76 8.66
C ASP A 2 -16.21 16.54 9.01
N THR A 3 -15.76 16.43 10.27
CA THR A 3 -14.86 15.36 10.72
C THR A 3 -15.43 13.95 10.47
N TRP A 4 -16.75 13.83 10.39
CA TRP A 4 -17.48 12.60 10.11
C TRP A 4 -17.25 12.09 8.67
N ASP A 5 -17.19 13.00 7.69
CA ASP A 5 -16.87 12.64 6.30
C ASP A 5 -15.44 12.07 6.19
N SER A 6 -14.53 12.56 7.04
CA SER A 6 -13.13 12.12 7.01
C SER A 6 -12.95 10.72 7.58
N GLN A 7 -13.70 10.37 8.63
CA GLN A 7 -13.66 9.03 9.21
C GLN A 7 -14.24 7.98 8.25
N GLU A 8 -15.40 8.26 7.64
CA GLU A 8 -15.98 7.36 6.63
C GLU A 8 -15.02 7.16 5.45
N ALA A 9 -14.38 8.23 4.98
CA ALA A 9 -13.37 8.14 3.93
C ALA A 9 -12.15 7.29 4.33
N ILE A 10 -11.66 7.42 5.57
CA ILE A 10 -10.56 6.57 6.08
C ILE A 10 -10.97 5.10 6.09
N GLN A 11 -12.19 4.79 6.54
CA GLN A 11 -12.68 3.41 6.56
C GLN A 11 -12.81 2.82 5.16
N GLU A 12 -13.31 3.60 4.19
CA GLU A 12 -13.42 3.17 2.79
C GLU A 12 -12.05 2.90 2.18
N VAL A 13 -11.07 3.77 2.41
CA VAL A 13 -9.69 3.60 1.93
C VAL A 13 -9.07 2.35 2.56
N ASN A 14 -9.22 2.17 3.88
CA ASN A 14 -8.69 1.02 4.58
C ASN A 14 -9.28 -0.30 4.06
N LEU A 15 -10.59 -0.36 3.87
CA LEU A 15 -11.25 -1.56 3.33
C LEU A 15 -10.79 -1.86 1.91
N SER A 16 -10.74 -0.83 1.06
CA SER A 16 -10.27 -0.94 -0.33
C SER A 16 -8.83 -1.45 -0.39
N TYR A 17 -7.96 -0.94 0.48
CA TYR A 17 -6.57 -1.39 0.57
C TYR A 17 -6.46 -2.87 0.99
N LEU A 18 -7.19 -3.30 2.04
CA LEU A 18 -7.17 -4.69 2.51
C LEU A 18 -7.63 -5.67 1.43
N ILE A 19 -8.70 -5.33 0.71
CA ILE A 19 -9.22 -6.16 -0.39
C ILE A 19 -8.20 -6.23 -1.53
N LEU A 20 -7.60 -5.10 -1.92
CA LEU A 20 -6.56 -5.06 -2.94
C LEU A 20 -5.34 -5.90 -2.53
N ALA A 21 -4.88 -5.76 -1.30
CA ALA A 21 -3.75 -6.51 -0.77
C ALA A 21 -3.99 -8.02 -0.83
N GLN A 22 -5.14 -8.49 -0.34
CA GLN A 22 -5.54 -9.90 -0.42
C GLN A 22 -5.64 -10.38 -1.87
N HIS A 23 -6.19 -9.57 -2.78
CA HIS A 23 -6.29 -9.94 -4.19
C HIS A 23 -4.90 -10.10 -4.83
N MET A 24 -3.99 -9.13 -4.63
CA MET A 24 -2.64 -9.18 -5.17
C MET A 24 -1.84 -10.36 -4.61
N LEU A 25 -1.94 -10.63 -3.30
CA LEU A 25 -1.25 -11.75 -2.65
C LEU A 25 -1.74 -13.11 -3.12
N ARG A 26 -3.04 -13.26 -3.43
CA ARG A 26 -3.60 -14.49 -4.01
C ARG A 26 -3.20 -14.69 -5.47
N SER A 27 -3.14 -13.62 -6.25
CA SER A 27 -2.84 -13.68 -7.68
C SER A 27 -1.35 -13.96 -7.95
N ASP A 28 -0.46 -13.25 -7.27
CA ASP A 28 0.99 -13.48 -7.32
C ASP A 28 1.62 -12.96 -6.02
N ARG A 29 1.88 -13.88 -5.08
CA ARG A 29 2.34 -13.52 -3.74
C ARG A 29 3.68 -12.75 -3.75
N PRO A 30 4.75 -13.22 -4.44
CA PRO A 30 5.99 -12.45 -4.54
C PRO A 30 5.81 -11.04 -5.11
N ILE A 31 5.06 -10.90 -6.21
CA ILE A 31 4.81 -9.58 -6.82
C ILE A 31 3.95 -8.71 -5.89
N GLY A 32 2.94 -9.29 -5.25
CA GLY A 32 2.07 -8.63 -4.28
C GLY A 32 2.88 -8.04 -3.12
N MET A 33 3.73 -8.86 -2.49
CA MET A 33 4.61 -8.41 -1.41
C MET A 33 5.53 -7.27 -1.85
N PHE A 34 6.17 -7.39 -3.02
CA PHE A 34 7.08 -6.37 -3.54
C PHE A 34 6.35 -5.03 -3.78
N ARG A 35 5.21 -5.09 -4.47
CA ARG A 35 4.43 -3.89 -4.82
C ARG A 35 3.78 -3.22 -3.62
N LEU A 36 3.42 -3.99 -2.60
CA LEU A 36 2.79 -3.48 -1.38
C LEU A 36 3.83 -3.16 -0.28
N GLY A 37 5.09 -3.59 -0.43
CA GLY A 37 6.14 -3.38 0.56
C GLY A 37 5.96 -4.20 1.83
N LEU A 38 5.40 -5.41 1.70
CA LEU A 38 5.02 -6.26 2.85
C LEU A 38 6.10 -7.28 3.17
N SER A 39 6.32 -7.51 4.46
CA SER A 39 7.07 -8.67 4.94
C SER A 39 6.28 -9.97 4.68
N ALA A 40 6.98 -11.12 4.69
CA ALA A 40 6.31 -12.42 4.52
C ALA A 40 5.27 -12.68 5.62
N GLN A 41 5.58 -12.32 6.86
CA GLN A 41 4.69 -12.49 8.00
C GLN A 41 3.41 -11.66 7.87
N LEU A 42 3.53 -10.42 7.40
CA LEU A 42 2.38 -9.55 7.18
C LEU A 42 1.53 -10.04 6.00
N ALA A 43 2.16 -10.53 4.94
CA ALA A 43 1.46 -11.14 3.80
C ALA A 43 0.64 -12.37 4.22
N ASP A 44 1.17 -13.21 5.11
CA ASP A 44 0.44 -14.36 5.65
C ASP A 44 -0.75 -13.92 6.51
N LEU A 45 -0.54 -12.94 7.39
CA LEU A 45 -1.62 -12.39 8.21
C LEU A 45 -2.74 -11.82 7.33
N LEU A 46 -2.41 -10.93 6.39
CA LEU A 46 -3.39 -10.30 5.49
C LEU A 46 -4.16 -11.32 4.66
N SER A 47 -3.49 -12.38 4.20
CA SER A 47 -4.12 -13.47 3.42
C SER A 47 -5.05 -14.35 4.26
N SER A 48 -4.88 -14.37 5.59
CA SER A 48 -5.70 -15.16 6.51
C SER A 48 -6.93 -14.41 7.05
N LEU A 49 -7.02 -13.09 6.84
CA LEU A 49 -8.13 -12.29 7.33
C LEU A 49 -9.44 -12.70 6.67
N SER A 50 -10.44 -12.99 7.49
CA SER A 50 -11.82 -13.14 7.02
C SER A 50 -12.40 -11.79 6.57
N PRO A 51 -13.49 -11.79 5.79
CA PRO A 51 -14.20 -10.56 5.43
C PRO A 51 -14.63 -9.75 6.67
N ALA A 52 -15.14 -10.41 7.71
CA ALA A 52 -15.56 -9.76 8.95
C ALA A 52 -14.38 -9.09 9.68
N GLN A 53 -13.21 -9.74 9.72
CA GLN A 53 -12.01 -9.15 10.30
C GLN A 53 -11.48 -7.98 9.46
N SER A 54 -11.60 -8.05 8.14
CA SER A 54 -11.19 -6.97 7.23
C SER A 54 -12.04 -5.72 7.45
N ILE A 55 -13.36 -5.87 7.56
CA ILE A 55 -14.29 -4.78 7.91
C ILE A 55 -13.96 -4.21 9.30
N LYS A 56 -13.73 -5.07 10.28
CA LYS A 56 -13.37 -4.64 11.64
C LYS A 56 -12.08 -3.82 11.66
N LEU A 57 -11.06 -4.24 10.91
CA LEU A 57 -9.78 -3.54 10.84
C LEU A 57 -9.92 -2.21 10.08
N ALA A 58 -10.73 -2.20 9.02
CA ALA A 58 -11.01 -1.00 8.24
C ALA A 58 -11.71 0.10 9.06
N ALA A 59 -12.51 -0.27 10.06
CA ALA A 59 -13.19 0.65 10.97
C ALA A 59 -12.25 1.48 11.88
N SER A 60 -10.93 1.31 11.78
CA SER A 60 -9.95 2.14 12.47
C SER A 60 -9.99 3.59 11.99
N ASP A 61 -9.78 4.54 12.91
CA ASP A 61 -9.67 5.97 12.62
C ASP A 61 -8.30 6.35 12.00
N GLU A 62 -7.36 5.41 11.95
CA GLU A 62 -6.04 5.59 11.35
C GLU A 62 -5.97 4.90 9.99
N LEU A 63 -5.21 5.49 9.06
CA LEU A 63 -4.92 4.85 7.79
C LEU A 63 -4.03 3.62 8.01
N LEU A 64 -4.49 2.46 7.56
CA LEU A 64 -3.73 1.21 7.60
C LEU A 64 -2.62 1.17 6.54
N CYS A 65 -2.75 1.98 5.50
CA CYS A 65 -1.78 2.11 4.43
C CYS A 65 -1.12 3.50 4.45
N GLY A 66 0.21 3.50 4.43
CA GLY A 66 1.01 4.71 4.37
C GLY A 66 1.46 5.07 2.95
N PHE A 67 1.95 6.30 2.81
CA PHE A 67 2.60 6.73 1.58
C PHE A 67 4.02 6.14 1.51
N ARG A 68 4.25 5.23 0.56
CA ARG A 68 5.55 4.54 0.43
C ARG A 68 6.70 5.46 0.03
N PHE A 69 6.42 6.55 -0.68
CA PHE A 69 7.44 7.50 -1.13
C PHE A 69 7.61 8.65 -0.12
N ASN A 70 8.26 8.38 1.01
CA ASN A 70 8.46 9.36 2.08
C ASN A 70 9.61 10.36 1.84
N ASP A 71 10.37 10.22 0.75
CA ASP A 71 11.43 11.15 0.35
C ASP A 71 10.92 12.12 -0.73
N ALA A 72 10.93 13.41 -0.41
CA ALA A 72 10.50 14.48 -1.31
C ALA A 72 11.30 14.48 -2.62
N ALA A 73 12.60 14.19 -2.60
CA ALA A 73 13.42 14.13 -3.81
C ALA A 73 13.01 12.96 -4.72
N MET A 74 12.68 11.80 -4.12
CA MET A 74 12.14 10.66 -4.88
C MET A 74 10.78 10.99 -5.49
N LEU A 75 9.90 11.62 -4.74
CA LEU A 75 8.58 12.00 -5.23
C LEU A 75 8.69 13.05 -6.35
N SER A 76 9.56 14.05 -6.20
CA SER A 76 9.83 15.06 -7.23
C SER A 76 10.32 14.42 -8.52
N ALA A 77 11.26 13.48 -8.45
CA ALA A 77 11.77 12.77 -9.63
C ALA A 77 10.69 11.96 -10.37
N LEU A 78 9.68 11.43 -9.66
CA LEU A 78 8.56 10.70 -10.24
C LEU A 78 7.45 11.62 -10.77
N ALA A 79 7.32 12.83 -10.22
CA ALA A 79 6.32 13.81 -10.62
C ALA A 79 6.72 14.62 -11.86
N GLU A 80 8.01 14.65 -12.20
CA GLU A 80 8.48 15.30 -13.42
C GLU A 80 7.94 14.59 -14.67
N PRO A 81 7.41 15.32 -15.67
CA PRO A 81 6.91 14.74 -16.90
C PRO A 81 8.06 14.12 -17.70
N ALA A 82 8.23 12.81 -17.59
CA ALA A 82 9.17 12.09 -18.43
C ALA A 82 8.64 12.00 -19.86
N ARG A 83 9.55 12.10 -20.83
CA ARG A 83 9.23 11.88 -22.25
C ARG A 83 8.85 10.42 -22.56
N ASP A 84 9.17 9.50 -21.65
CA ASP A 84 8.93 8.05 -21.79
C ASP A 84 8.41 7.46 -20.47
N VAL A 85 7.19 6.93 -20.49
CA VAL A 85 6.47 6.37 -19.33
C VAL A 85 7.13 5.09 -18.82
N ASP A 86 7.80 4.33 -19.68
CA ASP A 86 8.39 3.04 -19.31
C ASP A 86 9.68 3.25 -18.48
N VAL A 87 10.40 4.33 -18.77
CA VAL A 87 11.58 4.77 -18.00
C VAL A 87 11.17 5.20 -16.59
N THR A 88 10.12 6.02 -16.43
CA THR A 88 9.63 6.43 -15.10
C THR A 88 9.16 5.23 -14.27
N ARG A 89 8.47 4.27 -14.89
CA ARG A 89 8.02 3.05 -14.21
C ARG A 89 9.19 2.20 -13.71
N THR A 90 10.26 2.11 -14.50
CA THR A 90 11.48 1.39 -14.13
C THR A 90 12.22 2.11 -12.99
N HIS A 91 12.34 3.44 -13.04
CA HIS A 91 12.90 4.25 -11.96
C HIS A 91 12.12 4.06 -10.64
N ALA A 92 10.78 4.11 -10.69
CA ALA A 92 9.94 3.87 -9.52
C ALA A 92 10.16 2.47 -8.93
N ALA A 93 10.23 1.44 -9.77
CA ALA A 93 10.45 0.07 -9.33
C ALA A 93 11.83 -0.11 -8.67
N LEU A 94 12.88 0.49 -9.23
CA LEU A 94 14.22 0.47 -8.65
C LEU A 94 14.28 1.17 -7.29
N LEU A 95 13.67 2.35 -7.19
CA LEU A 95 13.59 3.09 -5.94
C LEU A 95 12.83 2.31 -4.85
N LEU A 96 11.69 1.71 -5.20
CA LEU A 96 10.89 0.90 -4.27
C LEU A 96 11.58 -0.41 -3.89
N ALA A 97 12.37 -1.01 -4.78
CA ALA A 97 13.17 -2.20 -4.47
C ALA A 97 14.29 -1.93 -3.47
N GLY A 98 14.81 -0.70 -3.47
CA GLY A 98 15.83 -0.26 -2.51
C GLY A 98 15.28 0.04 -1.11
N GLN A 99 13.97 0.19 -0.97
CA GLN A 99 13.35 0.40 0.35
C GLN A 99 13.11 -0.95 1.05
N PRO A 100 13.58 -1.13 2.29
CA PRO A 100 13.21 -2.30 3.06
C PRO A 100 11.68 -2.33 3.23
N ALA A 101 11.09 -3.53 3.15
CA ALA A 101 9.71 -3.71 3.59
C ALA A 101 9.59 -3.21 5.03
N GLU A 102 8.53 -2.43 5.34
CA GLU A 102 8.33 -1.95 6.69
C GLU A 102 8.31 -3.15 7.65
N GLN A 103 9.28 -3.15 8.56
CA GLN A 103 9.34 -4.12 9.64
C GLN A 103 8.56 -3.50 10.79
N PHE A 104 7.37 -4.05 11.04
CA PHE A 104 6.67 -3.78 12.29
C PHE A 104 7.52 -4.41 13.41
N ALA A 105 8.12 -3.55 14.25
CA ALA A 105 8.86 -3.93 15.45
C ALA A 105 7.89 -4.31 16.59
#